data_AF-A0A9P4WG12-F1
#
_entry.id   AF-A0A9P4WG12-F1
#
_cell.length_a   1.000
_cell.length_b   1.000
_cell.length_c   1.000
_cell.angle_alpha   90.00
_cell.angle_beta   90.00
_cell.angle_gamma   90.00
#
_symmetry.space_group_name_H-M   'P 1'
#
loop_
_entity.id
_entity.type
_entity.pdbx_description
1 polymer ?
#
loop_
_entity_poly.entity_id
_entity_poly.type
_entity_poly.pdbx_seq_one_letter_code
_entity_poly.pdbx_strand_id
1 'polypeptide(L)'
;MSTSTGILSLDDRSDAIKFSYPVVALFSTSFVMLRIGYNVRFRRQRHRYVEVSDCLLAFAQACALVGASFGFISAWKGAGKHAWDPSLTTDDLTKYLQYLWFSQYFNLTAMVALKLSISAFMLGFSFSKIYRRLIWATVATLVVLNVIFPYIILFGECNPIAKHWEPKLPGYCWGPTPRTISGYLGAGSNIISDLFYTCAPLVYIRNVQLTKRAKWGLRVVFLLGLITTVISAVKLYEIKALNETTDAAYESINLSVLSVTEVFVGTLTASLPPLRLFFEKLLDIVLAKLGLRTRDGPHTDSYVLPNILSTQATEKATERANTKQLPRDSDDDSQEILWSAITRTHHITVKVEAAEIKSDHSNCLKNNWS
;
A
#
# COMPACT_ATOMS: atom_id res chain seq x y z
N MET A 1 46.35 20.66 42.67
CA MET A 1 46.79 19.83 41.52
C MET A 1 45.83 18.66 41.43
N SER A 2 44.64 18.92 40.90
CA SER A 2 43.55 17.97 40.72
C SER A 2 43.38 17.80 39.21
N THR A 3 44.03 16.79 38.67
CA THR A 3 43.92 16.36 37.28
C THR A 3 42.48 15.89 37.05
N SER A 4 41.64 16.77 36.51
CA SER A 4 40.41 16.35 35.86
C SER A 4 40.83 15.58 34.61
N THR A 5 40.84 14.25 34.68
CA THR A 5 40.76 13.41 33.49
C THR A 5 39.41 13.66 32.85
N GLY A 6 39.35 14.72 32.04
CA GLY A 6 38.27 14.92 31.08
C GLY A 6 38.38 13.78 30.09
N ILE A 7 37.59 12.74 30.32
CA ILE A 7 37.26 11.76 29.28
C ILE A 7 36.64 12.60 28.17
N LEU A 8 37.39 12.80 27.08
CA LEU A 8 36.87 13.45 25.89
C LEU A 8 35.63 12.65 25.51
N SER A 9 34.43 13.22 25.67
CA SER A 9 33.19 12.56 25.26
C SER A 9 33.30 12.37 23.75
N LEU A 10 33.51 11.13 23.31
CA LEU A 10 33.44 10.80 21.90
C LEU A 10 32.04 11.17 21.37
N ASP A 11 31.98 11.54 20.09
CA ASP A 11 30.75 12.00 19.45
C ASP A 11 29.69 10.89 19.50
N ASP A 12 28.49 11.19 20.00
CA ASP A 12 27.40 10.22 20.19
C ASP A 12 26.23 10.56 19.26
N ARG A 13 25.96 9.67 18.30
CA ARG A 13 24.85 9.84 17.34
C ARG A 13 23.53 9.23 17.82
N SER A 14 23.45 8.73 19.05
CA SER A 14 22.24 8.11 19.60
C SER A 14 21.03 9.04 19.60
N ASP A 15 21.25 10.35 19.74
CA ASP A 15 20.20 11.38 19.76
C ASP A 15 19.47 11.49 18.41
N ALA A 16 20.16 11.21 17.31
CA ALA A 16 19.53 11.16 15.99
C ALA A 16 18.42 10.10 15.95
N ILE A 17 18.67 8.91 16.51
CA ILE A 17 17.67 7.83 16.59
C ILE A 17 16.54 8.22 17.55
N LYS A 18 16.90 8.68 18.76
CA LYS A 18 15.93 9.00 19.82
C LYS A 18 14.93 10.08 19.39
N PHE A 19 15.35 11.07 18.59
CA PHE A 19 14.46 12.12 18.11
C PHE A 19 13.73 11.73 16.81
N SER A 20 14.44 11.19 15.82
CA SER A 20 13.85 10.95 14.49
C SER A 20 12.77 9.87 14.49
N TYR A 21 12.99 8.75 15.21
CA TYR A 21 12.09 7.60 15.18
C TYR A 21 10.68 7.95 15.69
N PRO A 22 10.50 8.51 16.90
CA PRO A 22 9.17 8.83 17.40
C PRO A 22 8.48 9.91 16.57
N VAL A 23 9.21 10.95 16.11
CA VAL A 23 8.63 12.05 15.32
C VAL A 23 8.05 11.50 14.02
N VAL A 24 8.84 10.73 13.27
CA VAL A 24 8.43 10.19 11.98
C VAL A 24 7.34 9.12 12.15
N ALA A 25 7.41 8.30 13.21
CA ALA A 25 6.39 7.31 13.54
C ALA A 25 5.04 7.95 13.89
N LEU A 26 5.00 8.97 14.75
CA LEU A 26 3.77 9.69 15.12
C LEU A 26 3.13 10.37 13.91
N PHE A 27 3.96 10.98 13.05
CA PHE A 27 3.48 11.63 11.85
C PHE A 27 2.86 10.62 10.87
N SER A 28 3.57 9.54 10.56
CA SER A 28 3.08 8.49 9.64
C SER A 28 1.83 7.78 10.18
N THR A 29 1.83 7.39 11.47
CA THR A 29 0.68 6.70 12.09
C THR A 29 -0.59 7.52 12.03
N SER A 30 -0.51 8.84 12.23
CA SER A 30 -1.66 9.75 12.16
C SER A 30 -2.33 9.69 10.78
N PHE A 31 -1.54 9.67 9.70
CA PHE A 31 -2.05 9.59 8.32
C PHE A 31 -2.64 8.21 8.01
N VAL A 32 -1.99 7.13 8.45
CA VAL A 32 -2.49 5.77 8.26
C VAL A 32 -3.82 5.57 9.00
N MET A 33 -3.92 6.03 10.25
CA MET A 33 -5.16 5.98 11.03
C MET A 33 -6.27 6.82 10.37
N LEU A 34 -5.94 8.01 9.86
CA LEU A 34 -6.89 8.83 9.11
C LEU A 34 -7.41 8.10 7.86
N ARG A 35 -6.52 7.46 7.09
CA ARG A 35 -6.91 6.66 5.91
C ARG A 35 -7.82 5.50 6.30
N ILE A 36 -7.44 4.69 7.29
CA ILE A 36 -8.20 3.53 7.72
C ILE A 36 -9.57 3.98 8.26
N GLY A 37 -9.60 5.01 9.12
CA GLY A 37 -10.83 5.57 9.67
C GLY A 37 -11.76 6.13 8.59
N TYR A 38 -11.23 6.85 7.61
CA TYR A 38 -12.00 7.36 6.48
C TYR A 38 -12.58 6.22 5.62
N ASN A 39 -11.75 5.22 5.28
CA ASN A 39 -12.19 4.07 4.50
C ASN A 39 -13.25 3.25 5.25
N VAL A 40 -13.07 2.98 6.54
CA VAL A 40 -14.07 2.27 7.35
C VAL A 40 -15.38 3.05 7.41
N ARG A 41 -15.35 4.35 7.68
CA ARG A 41 -16.56 5.19 7.77
C ARG A 41 -17.30 5.30 6.44
N PHE A 42 -16.58 5.55 5.34
CA PHE A 42 -17.19 5.72 4.02
C PHE A 42 -17.63 4.39 3.40
N ARG A 43 -16.91 3.28 3.65
CA ARG A 43 -17.25 1.96 3.09
C ARG A 43 -18.30 1.21 3.89
N ARG A 44 -18.48 1.53 5.19
CA ARG A 44 -19.62 1.03 5.98
C ARG A 44 -20.97 1.46 5.37
N GLN A 45 -21.00 2.56 4.62
CA GLN A 45 -22.18 2.99 3.86
C GLN A 45 -22.38 2.22 2.54
N ARG A 46 -21.40 1.43 2.07
CA ARG A 46 -21.37 0.84 0.72
C ARG A 46 -21.15 -0.68 0.68
N HIS A 47 -21.21 -1.37 1.83
CA HIS A 47 -21.12 -2.84 1.95
C HIS A 47 -19.98 -3.50 1.14
N ARG A 48 -18.80 -2.88 1.04
CA ARG A 48 -17.62 -3.50 0.42
C ARG A 48 -16.58 -3.86 1.49
N TYR A 49 -16.09 -5.10 1.41
CA TYR A 49 -15.03 -5.67 2.25
C TYR A 49 -13.77 -4.77 2.31
N VAL A 50 -12.99 -4.92 3.39
CA VAL A 50 -11.68 -4.26 3.56
C VAL A 50 -10.78 -4.63 2.39
N GLU A 51 -10.20 -3.64 1.72
CA GLU A 51 -9.27 -3.89 0.63
C GLU A 51 -7.99 -4.52 1.17
N VAL A 52 -7.50 -5.56 0.49
CA VAL A 52 -6.23 -6.24 0.84
C VAL A 52 -5.08 -5.22 0.95
N SER A 53 -5.10 -4.15 0.17
CA SER A 53 -4.13 -3.06 0.25
C SER A 53 -4.15 -2.33 1.60
N ASP A 54 -5.31 -2.10 2.21
CA ASP A 54 -5.45 -1.44 3.51
C ASP A 54 -4.94 -2.37 4.64
N CYS A 55 -5.24 -3.68 4.56
CA CYS A 55 -4.70 -4.66 5.51
C CYS A 55 -3.17 -4.75 5.45
N LEU A 56 -2.61 -4.82 4.23
CA LEU A 56 -1.17 -4.87 4.03
C LEU A 56 -0.48 -3.58 4.51
N LEU A 57 -1.11 -2.42 4.33
CA LEU A 57 -0.58 -1.15 4.81
C LEU A 57 -0.60 -1.08 6.35
N ALA A 58 -1.69 -1.53 6.98
CA ALA A 58 -1.79 -1.59 8.44
C ALA A 58 -0.75 -2.55 9.03
N PHE A 59 -0.55 -3.71 8.38
CA PHE A 59 0.50 -4.66 8.75
C PHE A 59 1.90 -4.06 8.59
N ALA A 60 2.18 -3.39 7.47
CA ALA A 60 3.44 -2.67 7.26
C ALA A 60 3.71 -1.64 8.36
N GLN A 61 2.70 -0.85 8.71
CA GLN A 61 2.79 0.15 9.79
C GLN A 61 3.06 -0.49 11.14
N ALA A 62 2.37 -1.58 11.48
CA ALA A 62 2.56 -2.29 12.73
C ALA A 62 3.99 -2.85 12.84
N CYS A 63 4.50 -3.49 11.78
CA CYS A 63 5.90 -3.95 11.73
C CYS A 63 6.88 -2.79 11.84
N ALA A 64 6.65 -1.67 11.15
CA ALA A 64 7.51 -0.49 11.23
C ALA A 64 7.59 0.08 12.66
N LEU A 65 6.47 0.12 13.38
CA LEU A 65 6.42 0.57 14.77
C LEU A 65 7.18 -0.38 15.71
N VAL A 66 7.02 -1.69 15.54
CA VAL A 66 7.75 -2.68 16.33
C VAL A 66 9.26 -2.56 16.06
N GLY A 67 9.66 -2.46 14.79
CA GLY A 67 11.06 -2.28 14.41
C GLY A 67 11.66 -0.98 14.94
N ALA A 68 10.93 0.13 14.86
CA ALA A 68 11.34 1.41 15.43
C ALA A 68 11.44 1.36 16.96
N SER A 69 10.57 0.61 17.64
CA SER A 69 10.63 0.42 19.10
C SER A 69 11.91 -0.31 19.52
N PHE A 70 12.27 -1.38 18.81
CA PHE A 70 13.53 -2.09 19.05
C PHE A 70 14.76 -1.22 18.77
N GLY A 71 14.74 -0.43 17.69
CA GLY A 71 15.83 0.51 17.39
C GLY A 71 15.93 1.67 18.39
N PHE A 72 14.80 2.12 18.95
CA PHE A 72 14.80 3.10 20.03
C PHE A 72 15.45 2.52 21.28
N ILE A 73 15.11 1.29 21.67
CA ILE A 73 15.72 0.60 22.82
C ILE A 73 17.22 0.38 22.57
N SER A 74 17.64 0.05 21.35
CA SER A 74 19.06 -0.13 21.02
C SER A 74 19.85 1.18 21.18
N ALA A 75 19.26 2.34 20.86
CA ALA A 75 19.87 3.66 21.10
C ALA A 75 20.09 3.96 22.59
N TRP A 76 19.20 3.50 23.47
CA TRP A 76 19.42 3.60 24.93
C TRP A 76 20.51 2.67 25.44
N LYS A 77 20.79 1.57 24.73
CA LYS A 77 21.83 0.60 25.07
C LYS A 77 23.21 0.92 24.50
N GLY A 78 23.34 2.01 23.74
CA GLY A 78 24.62 2.47 23.21
C GLY A 78 24.73 2.48 21.69
N ALA A 79 23.63 2.24 20.94
CA ALA A 79 23.62 2.54 19.50
C ALA A 79 23.84 4.03 19.31
N GLY A 80 24.96 4.44 18.70
CA GLY A 80 25.40 5.82 18.83
C GLY A 80 26.90 5.97 18.89
N LYS A 81 27.51 5.04 19.62
CA LYS A 81 28.87 5.14 20.13
C LYS A 81 29.83 4.34 19.28
N HIS A 82 31.08 4.79 19.26
CA HIS A 82 32.18 4.08 18.62
C HIS A 82 32.34 2.69 19.25
N ALA A 83 32.73 1.69 18.44
CA ALA A 83 32.89 0.32 18.91
C ALA A 83 33.93 0.17 20.05
N TRP A 84 34.85 1.13 20.18
CA TRP A 84 35.91 1.18 21.20
C TRP A 84 35.61 2.17 22.33
N ASP A 85 34.39 2.67 22.46
CA ASP A 85 34.01 3.58 23.54
C ASP A 85 34.09 2.85 24.91
N PRO A 86 34.89 3.35 25.87
CA PRO A 86 35.05 2.73 27.19
C PRO A 86 33.76 2.71 28.04
N SER A 87 32.72 3.45 27.64
CA SER A 87 31.41 3.42 28.30
C SER A 87 30.52 2.24 27.88
N LEU A 88 30.91 1.45 26.86
CA LEU A 88 30.17 0.25 26.45
C LEU A 88 30.62 -0.98 27.25
N THR A 89 29.71 -1.50 28.08
CA THR A 89 29.88 -2.81 28.70
C THR A 89 29.62 -3.92 27.68
N THR A 90 30.33 -5.05 27.77
CA THR A 90 30.14 -6.19 26.84
C THR A 90 28.70 -6.73 26.84
N ASP A 91 28.00 -6.69 27.98
CA ASP A 91 26.60 -7.11 28.07
C ASP A 91 25.64 -6.12 27.36
N ASP A 92 25.91 -4.82 27.47
CA ASP A 92 25.13 -3.81 26.76
C ASP A 92 25.36 -3.88 25.25
N LEU A 93 26.58 -4.18 24.80
CA LEU A 93 26.90 -4.42 23.39
C LEU A 93 26.12 -5.63 22.83
N THR A 94 26.08 -6.75 23.55
CA THR A 94 25.31 -7.93 23.15
C THR A 94 23.83 -7.61 23.00
N LYS A 95 23.23 -6.94 23.99
CA LYS A 95 21.81 -6.54 23.96
C LYS A 95 21.54 -5.56 22.82
N TYR A 96 22.43 -4.60 22.61
CA TYR A 96 22.37 -3.64 21.51
C TYR A 96 22.32 -4.35 20.14
N LEU A 97 23.25 -5.26 19.86
CA LEU A 97 23.30 -6.01 18.61
C LEU A 97 22.06 -6.88 18.42
N GLN A 98 21.57 -7.48 19.49
CA GLN A 98 20.34 -8.27 19.48
C GLN A 98 19.12 -7.41 19.11
N TYR A 99 18.94 -6.24 19.74
CA TYR A 99 17.83 -5.34 19.43
C TYR A 99 17.93 -4.75 18.01
N LEU A 100 19.14 -4.43 17.54
CA LEU A 100 19.35 -4.03 16.15
C LEU A 100 18.93 -5.11 15.16
N TRP A 101 19.30 -6.36 15.42
CA TRP A 101 18.91 -7.49 14.57
C TRP A 101 17.38 -7.59 14.44
N PHE A 102 16.65 -7.49 15.57
CA PHE A 102 15.18 -7.46 15.55
C PHE A 102 14.63 -6.21 14.83
N SER A 103 15.22 -5.04 15.06
CA SER A 103 14.83 -3.81 14.36
C SER A 103 14.97 -3.95 12.83
N GLN A 104 16.09 -4.51 12.36
CA GLN A 104 16.34 -4.78 10.94
C GLN A 104 15.33 -5.80 10.37
N TYR A 105 15.04 -6.88 11.09
CA TYR A 105 14.05 -7.87 10.69
C TYR A 105 12.68 -7.22 10.44
N PHE A 106 12.15 -6.50 11.42
CA PHE A 106 10.83 -5.87 11.31
C PHE A 106 10.80 -4.75 10.25
N ASN A 107 11.90 -4.00 10.08
CA ASN A 107 12.01 -2.99 9.04
C ASN A 107 11.95 -3.61 7.63
N LEU A 108 12.66 -4.72 7.39
CA LEU A 108 12.60 -5.47 6.13
C LEU A 108 11.18 -5.97 5.86
N THR A 109 10.52 -6.58 6.85
CA THR A 109 9.13 -7.03 6.72
C THR A 109 8.18 -5.86 6.40
N ALA A 110 8.33 -4.73 7.08
CA ALA A 110 7.51 -3.54 6.87
C ALA A 110 7.66 -2.98 5.44
N MET A 111 8.88 -2.90 4.93
CA MET A 111 9.17 -2.41 3.58
C MET A 111 8.53 -3.29 2.49
N VAL A 112 8.61 -4.61 2.65
CA VAL A 112 7.98 -5.56 1.71
C VAL A 112 6.47 -5.44 1.76
N ALA A 113 5.87 -5.41 2.95
CA ALA A 113 4.43 -5.26 3.13
C ALA A 113 3.91 -3.94 2.55
N LEU A 114 4.67 -2.84 2.70
CA LEU A 114 4.38 -1.54 2.09
C LEU A 114 4.31 -1.65 0.56
N LYS A 115 5.34 -2.23 -0.07
CA LYS A 115 5.39 -2.35 -1.54
C LYS A 115 4.32 -3.29 -2.10
N LEU A 116 3.99 -4.34 -1.36
CA LEU A 116 2.85 -5.20 -1.68
C LEU A 116 1.51 -4.45 -1.56
N SER A 117 1.34 -3.59 -0.55
CA SER A 117 0.14 -2.74 -0.43
C SER A 117 -0.02 -1.80 -1.62
N ILE A 118 1.06 -1.11 -2.04
CA ILE A 118 1.07 -0.22 -3.20
C ILE A 118 0.75 -1.00 -4.48
N SER A 119 1.38 -2.16 -4.66
CA SER A 119 1.14 -3.03 -5.82
C SER A 119 -0.31 -3.52 -5.88
N ALA A 120 -0.87 -3.95 -4.75
CA ALA A 120 -2.27 -4.37 -4.64
C ALA A 120 -3.24 -3.22 -4.94
N PHE A 121 -2.94 -2.02 -4.44
CA PHE A 121 -3.71 -0.82 -4.75
C PHE A 121 -3.67 -0.49 -6.25
N MET A 122 -2.50 -0.61 -6.89
CA MET A 122 -2.34 -0.39 -8.31
C MET A 122 -3.06 -1.42 -9.17
N LEU A 123 -3.06 -2.71 -8.79
CA LEU A 123 -3.79 -3.75 -9.50
C LEU A 123 -5.31 -3.53 -9.51
N GLY A 124 -5.83 -2.75 -8.55
CA GLY A 124 -7.24 -2.33 -8.53
C GLY A 124 -7.65 -1.40 -9.66
N PHE A 125 -6.71 -0.74 -10.34
CA PHE A 125 -7.00 0.14 -11.47
C PHE A 125 -7.18 -0.65 -12.79
N SER A 126 -7.97 -0.08 -13.70
CA SER A 126 -8.17 -0.59 -15.06
C SER A 126 -6.99 -0.25 -15.99
N PHE A 127 -5.79 -0.71 -15.62
CA PHE A 127 -4.59 -0.59 -16.45
C PHE A 127 -4.61 -1.57 -17.64
N SER A 128 -3.86 -1.23 -18.70
CA SER A 128 -3.61 -2.13 -19.83
C SER A 128 -2.88 -3.41 -19.38
N LYS A 129 -3.03 -4.49 -20.16
CA LYS A 129 -2.41 -5.81 -19.90
C LYS A 129 -0.89 -5.70 -19.73
N ILE A 130 -0.21 -4.81 -20.46
CA ILE A 130 1.23 -4.58 -20.34
C ILE A 130 1.58 -4.04 -18.95
N TYR A 131 0.89 -2.99 -18.49
CA TYR A 131 1.12 -2.40 -17.16
C TYR A 131 0.88 -3.40 -16.03
N ARG A 132 -0.15 -4.25 -16.16
CA ARG A 132 -0.39 -5.32 -15.18
C ARG A 132 0.76 -6.32 -15.11
N ARG A 133 1.33 -6.72 -16.25
CA ARG A 133 2.53 -7.58 -16.28
C ARG A 133 3.73 -6.90 -15.62
N LEU A 134 3.93 -5.60 -15.86
CA LEU A 134 5.01 -4.84 -15.22
C LEU A 134 4.84 -4.78 -13.69
N ILE A 135 3.62 -4.58 -13.19
CA ILE A 135 3.37 -4.61 -11.74
C ILE A 135 3.72 -6.00 -11.17
N TRP A 136 3.28 -7.09 -11.80
CA TRP A 136 3.66 -8.43 -11.37
C TRP A 136 5.17 -8.70 -11.44
N ALA A 137 5.85 -8.16 -12.45
CA ALA A 137 7.31 -8.21 -12.52
C ALA A 137 7.96 -7.48 -11.33
N THR A 138 7.47 -6.30 -10.95
CA THR A 138 7.98 -5.59 -9.76
C THR A 138 7.75 -6.38 -8.47
N VAL A 139 6.61 -7.06 -8.34
CA VAL A 139 6.33 -7.94 -7.19
C VAL A 139 7.29 -9.13 -7.17
N ALA A 140 7.57 -9.75 -8.32
CA ALA A 140 8.55 -10.84 -8.40
C ALA A 140 9.96 -10.37 -8.01
N THR A 141 10.40 -9.22 -8.52
CA THR A 141 11.68 -8.61 -8.15
C THR A 141 11.74 -8.28 -6.66
N LEU A 142 10.65 -7.77 -6.08
CA LEU A 142 10.54 -7.50 -4.65
C LEU A 142 10.73 -8.79 -3.84
N VAL A 143 10.03 -9.87 -4.18
CA VAL A 143 10.14 -11.14 -3.47
C VAL A 143 11.55 -11.70 -3.55
N VAL A 144 12.18 -11.68 -4.72
CA VAL A 144 13.53 -12.23 -4.87
C VAL A 144 14.56 -11.35 -4.13
N LEU A 145 14.61 -10.06 -4.42
CA LEU A 145 15.70 -9.19 -3.97
C LEU A 145 15.48 -8.58 -2.57
N ASN A 146 14.23 -8.49 -2.09
CA ASN A 146 13.92 -7.88 -0.79
C ASN A 146 13.33 -8.87 0.23
N VAL A 147 13.01 -10.11 -0.17
CA VAL A 147 12.60 -11.17 0.77
C VAL A 147 13.63 -12.29 0.78
N ILE A 148 13.78 -13.04 -0.32
CA ILE A 148 14.57 -14.27 -0.33
C ILE A 148 16.04 -13.98 0.02
N PHE A 149 16.70 -13.10 -0.73
CA PHE A 149 18.11 -12.78 -0.51
C PHE A 149 18.40 -12.21 0.89
N PRO A 150 17.76 -11.11 1.35
CA PRO A 150 18.10 -10.52 2.64
C PRO A 150 17.73 -11.40 3.83
N TYR A 151 16.67 -12.23 3.75
CA TYR A 151 16.36 -13.16 4.83
C TYR A 151 17.37 -14.31 4.90
N ILE A 152 17.82 -14.83 3.76
CA ILE A 152 18.91 -15.82 3.74
C ILE A 152 20.16 -15.24 4.42
N ILE A 153 20.52 -13.99 4.12
CA ILE A 153 21.66 -13.35 4.81
C ILE A 153 21.36 -13.14 6.30
N LEU A 154 20.21 -12.59 6.65
CA LEU A 154 19.86 -12.23 8.03
C LEU A 154 19.86 -13.43 8.99
N PHE A 155 19.39 -14.59 8.52
CA PHE A 155 19.35 -15.84 9.29
C PHE A 155 20.56 -16.76 9.05
N GLY A 156 21.23 -16.63 7.91
CA GLY A 156 22.31 -17.53 7.49
C GLY A 156 23.72 -16.98 7.71
N GLU A 157 23.89 -15.69 8.01
CA GLU A 157 25.21 -15.07 8.16
C GLU A 157 26.05 -15.72 9.26
N CYS A 158 25.44 -16.18 10.36
CA CYS A 158 26.14 -16.81 11.47
C CYS A 158 25.49 -18.14 11.86
N ASN A 159 26.31 -19.15 12.15
CA ASN A 159 25.88 -20.43 12.68
C ASN A 159 26.64 -20.74 13.99
N PRO A 160 25.97 -20.72 15.16
CA PRO A 160 24.56 -20.40 15.38
C PRO A 160 24.27 -18.89 15.23
N ILE A 161 23.00 -18.52 14.97
CA ILE A 161 22.58 -17.11 14.81
C ILE A 161 22.99 -16.25 16.01
N ALA A 162 22.98 -16.83 17.22
CA ALA A 162 23.38 -16.13 18.44
C ALA A 162 24.82 -15.59 18.41
N LYS A 163 25.69 -16.16 17.58
CA LYS A 163 27.06 -15.67 17.38
C LYS A 163 27.11 -14.25 16.77
N HIS A 164 26.03 -13.80 16.13
CA HIS A 164 25.93 -12.44 15.59
C HIS A 164 26.02 -11.37 16.69
N TRP A 165 25.38 -11.61 17.84
CA TRP A 165 25.41 -10.69 18.98
C TRP A 165 26.33 -11.16 20.12
N GLU A 166 26.73 -12.43 20.14
CA GLU A 166 27.72 -12.99 21.07
C GLU A 166 28.98 -13.51 20.34
N PRO A 167 29.99 -12.65 20.09
CA PRO A 167 31.18 -13.02 19.33
C PRO A 167 32.00 -14.16 19.97
N LYS A 168 31.90 -14.31 21.29
CA LYS A 168 32.61 -15.33 22.09
C LYS A 168 32.03 -16.74 21.89
N LEU A 169 30.85 -16.87 21.29
CA LEU A 169 30.18 -18.15 21.10
C LEU A 169 30.91 -18.98 20.02
N PRO A 170 31.11 -20.30 20.23
CA PRO A 170 31.69 -21.18 19.20
C PRO A 170 30.77 -21.22 17.96
N GLY A 171 31.38 -21.30 16.77
CA GLY A 171 30.66 -21.27 15.49
C GLY A 171 31.44 -20.49 14.42
N TYR A 172 30.80 -20.24 13.29
CA TYR A 172 31.37 -19.45 12.20
C TYR A 172 30.36 -18.43 11.67
N CYS A 173 30.87 -17.34 11.11
CA CYS A 173 30.07 -16.37 10.37
C CYS A 173 30.66 -16.17 8.97
N TRP A 174 29.83 -15.82 8.00
CA TRP A 174 30.27 -15.45 6.66
C TRP A 174 31.03 -14.13 6.69
N GLY A 175 31.85 -13.88 5.65
CA GLY A 175 32.49 -12.57 5.47
C GLY A 175 31.47 -11.45 5.17
N PRO A 176 31.89 -10.18 5.11
CA PRO A 176 30.99 -9.03 4.88
C PRO A 176 30.44 -8.95 3.44
N THR A 177 31.03 -9.69 2.49
CA THR A 177 30.70 -9.62 1.06
C THR A 177 29.24 -9.95 0.73
N PRO A 178 28.63 -11.06 1.22
CA PRO A 178 27.25 -11.39 0.89
C PRO A 178 26.25 -10.35 1.40
N ARG A 179 26.47 -9.81 2.61
CA ARG A 179 25.68 -8.71 3.18
C ARG A 179 25.73 -7.46 2.30
N THR A 180 26.93 -7.11 1.85
CA THR A 180 27.17 -5.96 0.98
C THR A 180 26.44 -6.09 -0.36
N ILE A 181 26.58 -7.24 -1.03
CA ILE A 181 25.91 -7.52 -2.31
C ILE A 181 24.39 -7.46 -2.13
N SER A 182 23.86 -8.09 -1.08
CA SER A 182 22.42 -8.03 -0.77
C SER A 182 21.93 -6.60 -0.53
N GLY A 183 22.73 -5.78 0.15
CA GLY A 183 22.42 -4.36 0.40
C GLY A 183 22.32 -3.55 -0.89
N TYR A 184 23.29 -3.68 -1.80
CA TYR A 184 23.30 -2.98 -3.08
C TYR A 184 22.15 -3.41 -3.99
N LEU A 185 21.90 -4.72 -4.12
CA LEU A 185 20.79 -5.24 -4.93
C LEU A 185 19.44 -4.81 -4.36
N GLY A 186 19.27 -4.88 -3.04
CA GLY A 186 18.07 -4.41 -2.34
C GLY A 186 17.82 -2.92 -2.57
N ALA A 187 18.82 -2.07 -2.31
CA ALA A 187 18.72 -0.63 -2.49
C ALA A 187 18.42 -0.24 -3.95
N GLY A 188 19.14 -0.83 -4.92
CA GLY A 188 18.89 -0.58 -6.35
C GLY A 188 17.48 -1.00 -6.78
N SER A 189 17.03 -2.18 -6.37
CA SER A 189 15.67 -2.64 -6.66
C SER A 189 14.59 -1.75 -6.02
N ASN A 190 14.88 -1.18 -4.85
CA ASN A 190 13.97 -0.28 -4.17
C ASN A 190 13.80 1.02 -4.94
N ILE A 191 14.90 1.66 -5.35
CA ILE A 191 14.87 2.89 -6.16
C ILE A 191 14.08 2.68 -7.46
N ILE A 192 14.35 1.58 -8.17
CA ILE A 192 13.65 1.26 -9.44
C ILE A 192 12.15 1.10 -9.20
N SER A 193 11.77 0.36 -8.15
CA SER A 193 10.36 0.12 -7.83
C SER A 193 9.65 1.42 -7.42
N ASP A 194 10.31 2.28 -6.65
CA ASP A 194 9.72 3.54 -6.16
C ASP A 194 9.52 4.53 -7.30
N LEU A 195 10.47 4.62 -8.24
CA LEU A 195 10.31 5.40 -9.46
C LEU A 195 9.17 4.85 -10.32
N PHE A 196 9.06 3.53 -10.46
CA PHE A 196 7.98 2.89 -11.19
C PHE A 196 6.61 3.20 -10.59
N TYR A 197 6.43 3.03 -9.27
CA TYR A 197 5.18 3.31 -8.57
C TYR A 197 4.81 4.79 -8.58
N THR A 198 5.80 5.68 -8.58
CA THR A 198 5.59 7.14 -8.67
C THR A 198 5.18 7.57 -10.09
N CYS A 199 5.80 7.00 -11.12
CA CYS A 199 5.55 7.36 -12.52
C CYS A 199 4.30 6.71 -13.11
N ALA A 200 3.99 5.46 -12.73
CA ALA A 200 2.87 4.71 -13.30
C ALA A 200 1.50 5.41 -13.22
N PRO A 201 1.05 5.95 -12.08
CA PRO A 201 -0.23 6.67 -12.03
C PRO A 201 -0.19 7.97 -12.83
N LEU A 202 0.97 8.62 -12.94
CA LEU A 202 1.14 9.85 -13.72
C LEU A 202 0.94 9.61 -15.22
N VAL A 203 1.54 8.54 -15.75
CA VAL A 203 1.40 8.15 -17.16
C VAL A 203 -0.05 7.75 -17.47
N TYR A 204 -0.68 6.97 -16.58
CA TYR A 204 -2.08 6.58 -16.78
C TYR A 204 -3.02 7.79 -16.80
N ILE A 205 -2.82 8.74 -15.88
CA ILE A 205 -3.70 9.90 -15.75
C ILE A 205 -3.52 10.89 -16.91
N ARG A 206 -2.36 10.93 -17.57
CA ARG A 206 -2.18 11.75 -18.78
C ARG A 206 -3.19 11.40 -19.89
N ASN A 207 -3.67 10.16 -19.92
CA ASN A 207 -4.64 9.69 -20.90
C ASN A 207 -6.10 9.81 -20.43
N VAL A 208 -6.34 10.17 -19.16
CA VAL A 208 -7.69 10.22 -18.56
C VAL A 208 -8.08 11.66 -18.24
N GLN A 209 -9.28 12.07 -18.66
CA GLN A 209 -9.80 13.41 -18.38
C GLN A 209 -10.22 13.54 -16.91
N LEU A 210 -9.31 14.02 -16.07
CA LEU A 210 -9.58 14.33 -14.67
C LEU A 210 -9.84 15.83 -14.45
N THR A 211 -10.64 16.16 -13.44
CA THR A 211 -10.89 17.55 -12.99
C THR A 211 -9.58 18.25 -12.57
N LYS A 212 -9.58 19.57 -12.40
CA LYS A 212 -8.37 20.32 -12.01
C LYS A 212 -7.89 19.95 -10.57
N ARG A 213 -8.83 19.65 -9.66
CA ARG A 213 -8.59 19.34 -8.23
C ARG A 213 -7.85 18.00 -8.01
N ALA A 214 -8.45 16.89 -8.43
CA ALA A 214 -7.94 16.25 -9.63
C ALA A 214 -6.43 15.97 -9.74
N LYS A 215 -5.90 16.69 -10.72
CA LYS A 215 -4.50 16.77 -11.13
C LYS A 215 -3.61 17.37 -10.04
N TRP A 216 -4.09 18.31 -9.24
CA TRP A 216 -3.31 18.89 -8.14
C TRP A 216 -2.97 17.88 -7.05
N GLY A 217 -3.94 17.08 -6.59
CA GLY A 217 -3.69 16.02 -5.61
C GLY A 217 -2.66 15.00 -6.10
N LEU A 218 -2.69 14.66 -7.39
CA LEU A 218 -1.70 13.76 -7.99
C LEU A 218 -0.28 14.36 -7.99
N ARG A 219 -0.14 15.67 -8.26
CA ARG A 219 1.16 16.35 -8.22
C ARG A 219 1.78 16.29 -6.83
N VAL A 220 0.97 16.46 -5.77
CA VAL A 220 1.45 16.36 -4.38
C VAL A 220 1.96 14.96 -4.08
N VAL A 221 1.20 13.91 -4.46
CA VAL A 221 1.63 12.51 -4.28
C VAL A 221 2.92 12.24 -5.06
N PHE A 222 3.04 12.75 -6.29
CA PHE A 222 4.24 12.60 -7.11
C PHE A 222 5.47 13.25 -6.45
N LEU A 223 5.33 14.47 -5.91
CA LEU A 223 6.42 15.16 -5.20
C LEU A 223 6.88 14.39 -3.97
N LEU A 224 5.95 13.79 -3.21
CA LEU A 224 6.29 12.96 -2.06
C LEU A 224 6.96 11.64 -2.47
N GLY A 225 6.53 11.05 -3.59
CA GLY A 225 7.21 9.92 -4.21
C GLY A 225 8.66 10.25 -4.58
N LEU A 226 8.92 11.43 -5.15
CA LEU A 226 10.29 11.88 -5.41
C LEU A 226 11.12 12.03 -4.13
N ILE A 227 10.53 12.55 -3.05
CA ILE A 227 11.23 12.63 -1.76
C ILE A 227 11.62 11.22 -1.27
N THR A 228 10.72 10.23 -1.37
CA THR A 228 11.08 8.84 -1.02
C THR A 228 12.23 8.31 -1.87
N THR A 229 12.24 8.57 -3.18
CA THR A 229 13.34 8.12 -4.05
C THR A 229 14.69 8.78 -3.71
N VAL A 230 14.68 10.04 -3.27
CA VAL A 230 15.90 10.73 -2.81
C VAL A 230 16.44 10.08 -1.53
N ILE A 231 15.56 9.75 -0.58
CA ILE A 231 15.95 9.02 0.64
C ILE A 231 16.61 7.68 0.29
N SER A 232 16.03 6.92 -0.64
CA SER A 232 16.60 5.66 -1.12
C SER A 232 17.95 5.83 -1.83
N ALA A 233 18.16 6.94 -2.55
CA ALA A 233 19.43 7.26 -3.18
C ALA A 233 20.52 7.61 -2.15
N VAL A 234 20.18 8.40 -1.12
CA VAL A 234 21.09 8.69 -0.01
C VAL A 234 21.46 7.40 0.74
N LYS A 235 20.49 6.50 0.94
CA LYS A 235 20.76 5.19 1.53
C LYS A 235 21.79 4.37 0.73
N LEU A 236 21.73 4.39 -0.60
CA LEU A 236 22.72 3.73 -1.44
C LEU A 236 24.13 4.31 -1.24
N TYR A 237 24.21 5.64 -1.07
CA TYR A 237 25.46 6.32 -0.75
C TYR A 237 26.01 5.92 0.63
N GLU A 238 25.15 5.85 1.66
CA GLU A 238 25.55 5.40 3.00
C GLU A 238 26.01 3.94 3.01
N ILE A 239 25.39 3.05 2.22
CA ILE A 239 25.88 1.66 2.06
C ILE A 239 27.31 1.67 1.53
N LYS A 240 27.61 2.55 0.57
CA LYS A 240 28.97 2.68 0.04
C LYS A 240 29.94 3.18 1.12
N ALA A 241 29.58 4.25 1.84
CA ALA A 241 30.38 4.80 2.92
C ALA A 241 30.69 3.74 3.99
N LEU A 242 29.68 2.96 4.39
CA LEU A 242 29.82 1.91 5.42
C LEU A 242 30.83 0.82 5.03
N ASN A 243 30.99 0.53 3.73
CA ASN A 243 31.97 -0.44 3.26
C ASN A 243 33.41 0.08 3.24
N GLU A 244 33.58 1.41 3.19
CA GLU A 244 34.89 2.06 3.14
C GLU A 244 35.38 2.45 4.54
N THR A 245 34.48 2.49 5.53
CA THR A 245 34.78 2.92 6.91
C THR A 245 35.27 1.79 7.80
N THR A 246 36.23 2.09 8.69
CA THR A 246 36.70 1.17 9.72
C THR A 246 35.78 1.08 10.94
N ASP A 247 34.89 2.07 11.15
CA ASP A 247 33.91 2.09 12.24
C ASP A 247 32.49 1.88 11.73
N ALA A 248 32.15 0.61 11.50
CA ALA A 248 30.82 0.23 11.07
C ALA A 248 29.74 0.52 12.13
N ALA A 249 30.08 0.53 13.43
CA ALA A 249 29.10 0.75 14.49
C ALA A 249 28.57 2.19 14.45
N TYR A 250 29.47 3.17 14.32
CA TYR A 250 29.12 4.59 14.28
C TYR A 250 28.43 5.00 12.97
N GLU A 251 28.90 4.53 11.81
CA GLU A 251 28.31 4.93 10.52
C GLU A 251 27.00 4.18 10.18
N SER A 252 26.78 2.99 10.76
CA SER A 252 25.53 2.23 10.56
C SER A 252 24.27 2.96 11.04
N ILE A 253 24.42 3.97 11.90
CA ILE A 253 23.31 4.75 12.47
C ILE A 253 22.60 5.56 11.39
N ASN A 254 23.37 6.24 10.51
CA ASN A 254 22.79 7.02 9.42
C ASN A 254 21.97 6.12 8.50
N LEU A 255 22.54 4.97 8.15
CA LEU A 255 21.86 3.97 7.33
C LEU A 255 20.57 3.44 7.99
N SER A 256 20.60 3.23 9.30
CA SER A 256 19.46 2.78 10.10
C SER A 256 18.36 3.84 10.17
N VAL A 257 18.72 5.10 10.40
CA VAL A 257 17.79 6.23 10.44
C VAL A 257 17.13 6.44 9.08
N LEU A 258 17.90 6.41 8.00
CA LEU A 258 17.37 6.52 6.65
C LEU A 258 16.44 5.36 6.31
N SER A 259 16.78 4.13 6.71
CA SER A 259 15.94 2.95 6.44
C SER A 259 14.60 2.99 7.17
N VAL A 260 14.57 3.43 8.43
CA VAL A 260 13.32 3.60 9.18
C VAL A 260 12.49 4.76 8.62
N THR A 261 13.15 5.87 8.28
CA THR A 261 12.50 7.04 7.67
C THR A 261 11.90 6.69 6.31
N GLU A 262 12.60 5.93 5.47
CA GLU A 262 12.15 5.46 4.16
C GLU A 262 10.80 4.71 4.27
N VAL A 263 10.68 3.77 5.21
CA VAL A 263 9.45 3.00 5.42
C VAL A 263 8.30 3.89 5.91
N PHE A 264 8.55 4.82 6.83
CA PHE A 264 7.50 5.70 7.34
C PHE A 264 7.06 6.79 6.34
N VAL A 265 7.99 7.35 5.57
CA VAL A 265 7.64 8.30 4.49
C VAL A 265 6.95 7.55 3.35
N GLY A 266 7.35 6.31 3.07
CA GLY A 266 6.71 5.44 2.10
C GLY A 266 5.27 5.08 2.49
N THR A 267 5.02 4.67 3.74
CA THR A 267 3.67 4.41 4.28
C THR A 267 2.80 5.67 4.26
N LEU A 268 3.37 6.83 4.58
CA LEU A 268 2.69 8.11 4.45
C LEU A 268 2.29 8.37 3.00
N THR A 269 3.23 8.27 2.07
CA THR A 269 2.98 8.51 0.63
C THR A 269 1.93 7.54 0.09
N ALA A 270 1.99 6.27 0.48
CA ALA A 270 1.00 5.26 0.12
C ALA A 270 -0.40 5.59 0.66
N SER A 271 -0.50 6.26 1.82
CA SER A 271 -1.80 6.62 2.43
C SER A 271 -2.55 7.74 1.69
N LEU A 272 -1.85 8.58 0.92
CA LEU A 272 -2.40 9.81 0.36
C LEU A 272 -3.40 9.65 -0.81
N PRO A 273 -3.20 8.76 -1.80
CA PRO A 273 -4.11 8.67 -2.93
C PRO A 273 -5.58 8.40 -2.54
N PRO A 274 -5.89 7.47 -1.61
CA PRO A 274 -7.24 7.28 -1.10
C PRO A 274 -7.78 8.47 -0.28
N LEU A 275 -6.91 9.18 0.43
CA LEU A 275 -7.26 10.34 1.25
C LEU A 275 -7.58 11.59 0.43
N ARG A 276 -7.33 11.60 -0.88
CA ARG A 276 -7.54 12.78 -1.73
C ARG A 276 -8.94 13.37 -1.61
N LEU A 277 -9.99 12.53 -1.57
CA LEU A 277 -11.37 13.00 -1.42
C LEU A 277 -11.63 13.65 -0.05
N PHE A 278 -10.92 13.22 0.99
CA PHE A 278 -10.98 13.84 2.30
C PHE A 278 -10.34 15.22 2.28
N PHE A 279 -9.16 15.36 1.66
CA PHE A 279 -8.49 16.66 1.54
C PHE A 279 -9.28 17.67 0.71
N GLU A 280 -9.92 17.25 -0.39
CA GLU A 280 -10.77 18.14 -1.18
C GLU A 280 -11.94 18.70 -0.34
N LYS A 281 -12.60 17.85 0.45
CA LYS A 281 -13.67 18.29 1.37
C LYS A 281 -13.16 19.17 2.51
N LEU A 282 -12.03 18.82 3.10
CA LEU A 282 -11.43 19.59 4.19
C LEU A 282 -11.03 20.98 3.70
N LEU A 283 -10.40 21.08 2.53
CA LEU A 283 -10.07 22.35 1.90
C LEU A 283 -11.32 23.18 1.62
N ASP A 284 -12.38 22.59 1.06
CA ASP A 284 -13.64 23.32 0.82
C ASP A 284 -14.23 23.89 2.13
N ILE A 285 -14.16 23.16 3.26
CA ILE A 285 -14.60 23.63 4.58
C ILE A 285 -13.70 24.74 5.12
N VAL A 286 -12.38 24.57 5.02
CA VAL A 286 -11.40 25.55 5.54
C VAL A 286 -11.45 26.85 4.73
N LEU A 287 -11.50 26.77 3.40
CA LEU A 287 -11.69 27.94 2.52
C LEU A 287 -13.03 28.64 2.76
N ALA A 288 -14.10 27.89 3.03
CA ALA A 288 -15.38 28.47 3.42
C ALA A 288 -15.28 29.21 4.77
N LYS A 289 -14.56 28.65 5.76
CA LYS A 289 -14.32 29.30 7.06
C LYS A 289 -13.40 30.52 6.98
N LEU A 290 -12.41 30.51 6.10
CA LEU A 290 -11.47 31.62 5.90
C LEU A 290 -12.06 32.77 5.06
N GLY A 291 -13.28 32.62 4.52
CA GLY A 291 -13.92 33.66 3.69
C GLY A 291 -13.23 33.89 2.33
N LEU A 292 -12.20 33.11 1.99
CA LEU A 292 -11.43 33.22 0.75
C LEU A 292 -12.13 32.59 -0.47
N ARG A 293 -13.36 32.09 -0.28
CA ARG A 293 -14.15 31.54 -1.37
C ARG A 293 -14.75 32.71 -2.17
N THR A 294 -14.11 33.06 -3.28
CA THR A 294 -14.75 33.82 -4.34
C THR A 294 -16.04 33.09 -4.71
N ARG A 295 -17.15 33.81 -4.55
CA ARG A 295 -18.48 33.40 -4.97
C ARG A 295 -18.48 33.32 -6.50
N ASP A 296 -17.99 32.23 -7.06
CA ASP A 296 -18.42 31.83 -8.39
C ASP A 296 -19.90 31.44 -8.25
N GLY A 297 -20.74 32.11 -9.05
CA GLY A 297 -22.19 32.00 -9.02
C GLY A 297 -22.69 30.57 -9.19
N PRO A 298 -23.97 30.31 -8.87
CA PRO A 298 -24.51 28.97 -8.89
C PRO A 298 -24.61 28.45 -10.33
N HIS A 299 -23.64 27.65 -10.76
CA HIS A 299 -23.92 26.60 -11.74
C HIS A 299 -24.45 25.40 -10.95
N THR A 300 -25.73 25.47 -10.59
CA THR A 300 -26.54 24.29 -10.26
C THR A 300 -26.78 23.50 -11.54
N ASP A 301 -25.77 22.77 -12.01
CA ASP A 301 -26.04 21.53 -12.75
C ASP A 301 -26.31 20.45 -11.71
N SER A 302 -27.52 20.57 -11.16
CA SER A 302 -28.18 19.52 -10.43
C SER A 302 -28.22 18.31 -11.38
N TYR A 303 -27.58 17.20 -11.01
CA TYR A 303 -27.96 15.90 -11.55
C TYR A 303 -29.36 15.57 -11.02
N VAL A 304 -30.38 16.25 -11.54
CA VAL A 304 -31.75 15.77 -11.52
C VAL A 304 -31.80 14.73 -12.62
N LEU A 305 -31.77 13.47 -12.21
CA LEU A 305 -32.22 12.38 -13.07
C LEU A 305 -33.66 12.73 -13.49
N PRO A 306 -33.97 12.91 -14.78
CA PRO A 306 -35.36 13.06 -15.18
C PRO A 306 -36.05 11.75 -14.82
N ASN A 307 -37.03 11.81 -13.91
CA ASN A 307 -37.99 10.73 -13.77
C ASN A 307 -38.74 10.65 -15.11
N ILE A 308 -38.34 9.71 -15.98
CA ILE A 308 -39.05 9.34 -17.21
C ILE A 308 -40.33 8.54 -16.86
N LEU A 309 -41.07 8.97 -15.83
CA LEU A 309 -42.26 8.26 -15.35
C LEU A 309 -43.35 9.19 -14.81
N SER A 310 -43.51 10.37 -15.40
CA SER A 310 -44.69 11.22 -15.10
C SER A 310 -45.34 11.88 -16.32
N THR A 311 -44.79 11.76 -17.52
CA THR A 311 -45.35 12.35 -18.75
C THR A 311 -46.34 11.47 -19.52
N GLN A 312 -46.77 10.32 -18.98
CA GLN A 312 -47.86 9.51 -19.58
C GLN A 312 -49.21 9.61 -18.85
N ALA A 313 -49.28 10.34 -17.72
CA ALA A 313 -50.49 10.43 -16.92
C ALA A 313 -51.41 11.61 -17.29
N THR A 314 -50.92 12.60 -18.05
CA THR A 314 -51.68 13.81 -18.39
C THR A 314 -52.19 13.88 -19.83
N GLU A 315 -51.74 13.03 -20.76
CA GLU A 315 -52.32 12.97 -22.12
C GLU A 315 -53.57 12.09 -22.20
N LYS A 316 -53.71 11.05 -21.35
CA LYS A 316 -54.86 10.14 -21.38
C LYS A 316 -56.15 10.68 -20.74
N ALA A 317 -56.09 11.85 -20.08
CA ALA A 317 -57.25 12.48 -19.46
C ALA A 317 -58.04 13.39 -20.42
N THR A 318 -57.42 13.89 -21.48
CA THR A 318 -58.04 14.86 -22.40
C THR A 318 -58.71 14.19 -23.62
N GLU A 319 -58.37 12.93 -23.93
CA GLU A 319 -58.90 12.22 -25.09
C GLU A 319 -60.20 11.43 -24.80
N ARG A 320 -60.60 11.29 -23.52
CA ARG A 320 -61.79 10.52 -23.10
C ARG A 320 -63.11 11.31 -23.03
N ALA A 321 -63.11 12.60 -23.36
CA ALA A 321 -64.33 13.42 -23.30
C ALA A 321 -65.19 13.37 -24.57
N ASN A 322 -64.73 12.76 -25.67
CA ASN A 322 -65.40 12.94 -26.95
C ASN A 322 -65.44 11.66 -27.81
N THR A 323 -66.14 10.61 -27.36
CA THR A 323 -66.84 9.67 -28.27
C THR A 323 -67.92 8.93 -27.48
N LYS A 324 -69.18 9.36 -27.64
CA LYS A 324 -70.37 8.55 -27.35
C LYS A 324 -70.67 7.70 -28.59
N GLN A 325 -70.90 6.39 -28.41
CA GLN A 325 -72.04 5.58 -28.94
C GLN A 325 -71.68 4.08 -29.18
N LEU A 326 -72.12 3.22 -28.23
CA LEU A 326 -72.85 1.92 -28.36
C LEU A 326 -72.22 0.70 -29.12
N PRO A 327 -72.66 -0.57 -28.89
CA PRO A 327 -72.52 -1.40 -27.67
C PRO A 327 -72.05 -2.88 -27.96
N ARG A 328 -71.98 -3.71 -26.89
CA ARG A 328 -71.77 -5.20 -26.83
C ARG A 328 -70.34 -5.72 -27.10
N ASP A 329 -69.77 -6.71 -26.42
CA ASP A 329 -70.23 -7.74 -25.46
C ASP A 329 -69.02 -8.21 -24.62
N SER A 330 -69.31 -8.67 -23.40
CA SER A 330 -68.67 -9.74 -22.60
C SER A 330 -67.12 -9.87 -22.44
N ASP A 331 -66.73 -9.87 -21.17
CA ASP A 331 -65.81 -10.80 -20.49
C ASP A 331 -64.52 -10.28 -19.83
N ASP A 332 -64.28 -10.94 -18.71
CA ASP A 332 -63.55 -10.67 -17.48
C ASP A 332 -62.08 -11.13 -17.56
N ASP A 333 -61.16 -10.39 -16.93
CA ASP A 333 -59.85 -10.84 -16.37
C ASP A 333 -58.75 -9.77 -16.44
N SER A 334 -58.38 -9.19 -15.29
CA SER A 334 -57.11 -8.43 -15.14
C SER A 334 -56.69 -8.26 -13.66
N GLN A 335 -56.60 -9.35 -12.89
CA GLN A 335 -55.92 -9.33 -11.58
C GLN A 335 -54.69 -10.26 -11.44
N GLU A 336 -54.36 -11.09 -12.43
CA GLU A 336 -53.26 -12.08 -12.30
C GLU A 336 -51.87 -11.61 -12.78
N ILE A 337 -51.77 -10.46 -13.44
CA ILE A 337 -50.52 -10.03 -14.11
C ILE A 337 -49.56 -9.26 -13.16
N LEU A 338 -50.02 -8.84 -11.97
CA LEU A 338 -49.25 -7.94 -11.08
C LEU A 338 -48.28 -8.67 -10.13
N TRP A 339 -48.46 -9.97 -9.85
CA TRP A 339 -47.68 -10.69 -8.84
C TRP A 339 -46.48 -11.51 -9.37
N SER A 340 -46.33 -11.70 -10.68
CA SER A 340 -45.27 -12.52 -11.26
C SER A 340 -43.95 -11.78 -11.55
N ALA A 341 -43.92 -10.45 -11.45
CA ALA A 341 -42.76 -9.64 -11.84
C ALA A 341 -41.74 -9.35 -10.72
N ILE A 342 -42.00 -9.73 -9.46
CA ILE A 342 -41.18 -9.33 -8.30
C ILE A 342 -40.23 -10.43 -7.78
N THR A 343 -40.29 -11.66 -8.28
CA THR A 343 -39.41 -12.75 -7.77
C THR A 343 -38.75 -13.54 -8.89
N ARG A 344 -37.48 -13.22 -9.20
CA ARG A 344 -36.37 -14.17 -9.47
C ARG A 344 -35.28 -13.53 -10.32
N THR A 345 -34.11 -13.27 -9.75
CA THR A 345 -32.85 -13.72 -10.38
C THR A 345 -31.71 -13.80 -9.34
N HIS A 346 -31.53 -14.99 -8.76
CA HIS A 346 -30.26 -15.45 -8.23
C HIS A 346 -30.09 -16.92 -8.63
N HIS A 347 -28.84 -17.29 -8.90
CA HIS A 347 -28.29 -18.61 -9.24
C HIS A 347 -27.99 -18.90 -10.71
N ILE A 348 -26.70 -18.83 -11.03
CA ILE A 348 -26.05 -19.50 -12.15
C ILE A 348 -25.56 -20.85 -11.61
N THR A 349 -26.06 -21.96 -12.17
CA THR A 349 -25.53 -23.31 -11.93
C THR A 349 -25.28 -24.02 -13.25
N VAL A 350 -24.12 -24.67 -13.28
CA VAL A 350 -23.45 -25.34 -14.40
C VAL A 350 -24.27 -26.53 -14.92
N LYS A 351 -24.41 -26.65 -16.25
CA LYS A 351 -25.00 -27.83 -16.91
C LYS A 351 -23.96 -28.95 -17.01
N VAL A 352 -24.31 -30.13 -16.49
CA VAL A 352 -23.73 -31.42 -16.86
C VAL A 352 -24.81 -32.13 -17.69
N GLU A 353 -24.47 -32.44 -18.94
CA GLU A 353 -25.38 -33.10 -19.88
C GLU A 353 -25.07 -34.60 -19.87
N ALA A 354 -26.03 -35.40 -19.42
CA ALA A 354 -26.08 -36.84 -19.67
C ALA A 354 -27.49 -37.14 -20.17
N ALA A 355 -27.60 -37.58 -21.42
CA ALA A 355 -28.85 -38.03 -22.00
C ALA A 355 -28.64 -39.40 -22.67
N GLU A 356 -29.27 -40.40 -22.07
CA GLU A 356 -29.47 -41.74 -22.63
C GLU A 356 -30.52 -41.74 -23.75
N ILE A 357 -30.11 -42.35 -24.87
CA ILE A 357 -30.77 -43.45 -25.58
C ILE A 357 -32.31 -43.44 -25.62
N LYS A 358 -32.84 -43.23 -26.83
CA LYS A 358 -34.09 -43.88 -27.27
C LYS A 358 -33.94 -44.40 -28.68
N SER A 359 -34.15 -45.71 -28.80
CA SER A 359 -34.20 -46.47 -30.04
C SER A 359 -35.43 -46.08 -30.86
N ASP A 360 -35.24 -45.85 -32.15
CA ASP A 360 -36.22 -46.37 -33.11
C ASP A 360 -35.50 -46.87 -34.36
N HIS A 361 -35.96 -48.04 -34.81
CA HIS A 361 -35.30 -48.92 -35.74
C HIS A 361 -35.81 -48.65 -37.16
N SER A 362 -34.96 -49.02 -38.12
CA SER A 362 -35.28 -49.40 -39.51
C SER A 362 -35.15 -48.36 -40.63
N ASN A 363 -34.36 -48.82 -41.61
CA ASN A 363 -34.36 -48.46 -43.03
C ASN A 363 -33.67 -47.17 -43.47
N CYS A 364 -32.35 -47.28 -43.68
CA CYS A 364 -31.85 -47.31 -45.07
C CYS A 364 -30.47 -47.97 -45.15
N LEU A 365 -30.48 -49.25 -45.55
CA LEU A 365 -29.35 -49.95 -46.15
C LEU A 365 -28.85 -49.21 -47.41
N LYS A 366 -27.62 -49.56 -47.81
CA LYS A 366 -26.95 -49.32 -49.10
C LYS A 366 -26.23 -47.96 -49.17
N ASN A 367 -24.90 -47.85 -49.24
CA ASN A 367 -23.99 -48.57 -50.13
C ASN A 367 -22.51 -48.22 -49.86
N ASN A 368 -21.65 -49.21 -50.14
CA ASN A 368 -20.32 -49.11 -50.76
C ASN A 368 -19.12 -48.57 -49.97
N TRP A 369 -18.39 -49.54 -49.39
CA TRP A 369 -17.04 -49.91 -49.78
C TRP A 369 -16.52 -49.32 -51.10
N SER A 370 -15.39 -48.61 -51.01
CA SER A 370 -14.19 -48.81 -51.82
C SER A 370 -13.00 -48.15 -51.11
#